data_AF-A0A969SBL0-F1
#
_entry.id   AF-A0A969SBL0-F1
#
_cell.length_a   1.000
_cell.length_b   1.000
_cell.length_c   1.000
_cell.angle_alpha   90.00
_cell.angle_beta   90.00
_cell.angle_gamma   90.00
#
_symmetry.space_group_name_H-M   'P 1'
#
loop_
_entity.id
_entity.type
_entity.pdbx_description
1 polymer ?
#
loop_
_entity_poly.entity_id
_entity_poly.type
_entity_poly.pdbx_seq_one_letter_code
_entity_poly.pdbx_strand_id
1 'polypeptide(L)'
;MPENLVLPFEGVIKACRDVPGLRQQLAQHIQVAAGDGCYWLPVVLTVKGPLYGEVITLAEEFNSKKLPDNLLLCDLTYDQPLHLSDALRQKLYEMAHDLLQFLSAPPATYLVQFGLEKSEICFDRLWPFPTAPALASIGVQRPDLFTCHWYCLTAKPILDLTIIPVA
;
A
#
# COMPACT_ATOMS: atom_id res chain seq x y z
N MET A 1 -25.09 -15.50 11.13
CA MET A 1 -23.65 -15.69 11.40
C MET A 1 -23.47 -15.66 12.91
N PRO A 2 -22.58 -16.47 13.54
CA PRO A 2 -22.48 -16.52 15.00
C PRO A 2 -22.05 -15.16 15.56
N GLU A 3 -22.67 -14.71 16.64
CA GLU A 3 -22.47 -13.38 17.25
C GLU A 3 -21.06 -13.19 17.85
N ASN A 4 -20.27 -14.25 17.96
CA ASN A 4 -18.96 -14.26 18.63
C ASN A 4 -17.77 -14.43 17.68
N LEU A 5 -17.98 -14.37 16.35
CA LEU A 5 -16.88 -14.45 15.41
C LEU A 5 -16.25 -13.05 15.26
N VAL A 6 -15.26 -12.75 16.10
CA VAL A 6 -14.43 -11.55 15.93
C VAL A 6 -13.63 -11.73 14.65
N LEU A 7 -14.00 -11.02 13.59
CA LEU A 7 -13.23 -10.99 12.35
C LEU A 7 -12.02 -10.09 12.58
N PRO A 8 -10.78 -10.61 12.53
CA PRO A 8 -9.58 -9.82 12.89
C PRO A 8 -9.39 -8.57 12.00
N PHE A 9 -10.07 -8.52 10.86
CA PHE A 9 -10.00 -7.42 9.90
C PHE A 9 -11.13 -6.39 10.02
N GLU A 10 -12.17 -6.60 10.83
CA GLU A 10 -13.36 -5.72 10.81
C GLU A 10 -13.02 -4.26 11.13
N GLY A 11 -12.23 -4.03 12.19
CA GLY A 11 -11.81 -2.69 12.59
C GLY A 11 -11.00 -1.97 11.50
N VAL A 12 -10.01 -2.66 10.94
CA VAL A 12 -9.17 -2.14 9.86
C VAL A 12 -9.99 -1.87 8.59
N ILE A 13 -10.88 -2.78 8.20
CA ILE A 13 -11.73 -2.61 7.01
C ILE A 13 -12.65 -1.40 7.19
N LYS A 14 -13.24 -1.24 8.37
CA LYS A 14 -14.09 -0.09 8.69
C LYS A 14 -13.30 1.23 8.61
N ALA A 15 -12.09 1.27 9.18
CA ALA A 15 -11.22 2.44 9.10
C ALA A 15 -10.79 2.76 7.66
N CYS A 16 -10.42 1.75 6.87
CA CYS A 16 -10.03 1.92 5.46
C CYS A 16 -11.21 2.38 4.57
N ARG A 17 -12.45 2.06 4.96
CA ARG A 17 -13.65 2.49 4.24
C ARG A 17 -13.98 3.96 4.50
N ASP A 18 -13.72 4.45 5.71
CA ASP A 18 -13.89 5.86 6.08
C ASP A 18 -12.63 6.68 5.77
N VAL A 19 -12.39 6.91 4.48
CA VAL A 19 -11.20 7.65 4.02
C VAL A 19 -11.11 9.07 4.61
N PRO A 20 -12.18 9.89 4.60
CA PRO A 20 -12.11 11.22 5.20
C PRO A 20 -11.77 11.16 6.69
N GLY A 21 -12.38 10.23 7.42
CA GLY A 21 -12.08 10.01 8.83
C GLY A 21 -10.63 9.59 9.05
N LEU A 22 -10.12 8.63 8.28
CA LEU A 22 -8.75 8.15 8.41
C LEU A 22 -7.72 9.25 8.08
N ARG A 23 -7.94 10.02 7.00
CA ARG A 23 -7.12 11.20 6.65
C ARG A 23 -7.10 12.22 7.80
N GLN A 24 -8.25 12.51 8.41
CA GLN A 24 -8.34 13.42 9.54
C GLN A 24 -7.59 12.87 10.78
N GLN A 25 -7.73 11.58 11.09
CA GLN A 25 -7.05 10.96 12.23
C GLN A 25 -5.53 10.99 12.07
N LEU A 26 -5.01 10.70 10.87
CA LEU A 26 -3.59 10.77 10.55
C LEU A 26 -3.03 12.18 10.69
N ALA A 27 -3.74 13.20 10.20
CA ALA A 27 -3.32 14.58 10.35
C ALA A 27 -3.23 15.02 11.83
N GLN A 28 -4.13 14.52 12.67
CA GLN A 28 -4.18 14.88 14.09
C GLN A 28 -3.17 14.12 14.95
N HIS A 29 -2.98 12.82 14.72
CA HIS A 29 -2.21 11.95 15.62
C HIS A 29 -0.81 11.63 15.11
N ILE A 30 -0.62 11.58 13.79
CA ILE A 30 0.64 11.17 13.12
C ILE A 30 1.27 12.36 12.38
N GLN A 31 0.58 13.51 12.32
CA GLN A 31 1.05 14.76 11.69
C GLN A 31 1.41 14.63 10.21
N VAL A 32 0.70 13.74 9.50
CA VAL A 32 0.88 13.51 8.06
C VAL A 32 -0.16 14.30 7.29
N ALA A 33 0.28 15.01 6.23
CA ALA A 33 -0.62 15.73 5.35
C ALA A 33 -1.53 14.75 4.58
N ALA A 34 -2.78 15.13 4.37
CA ALA A 34 -3.70 14.38 3.51
C ALA A 34 -3.72 15.00 2.11
N GLY A 35 -3.73 14.15 1.08
CA GLY A 35 -3.76 14.58 -0.32
C GLY A 35 -4.16 13.43 -1.23
N ASP A 36 -4.31 13.71 -2.52
CA ASP A 36 -4.65 12.68 -3.50
C ASP A 36 -3.40 11.91 -3.92
N GLY A 37 -3.52 10.59 -4.03
CA GLY A 37 -2.41 9.70 -4.24
C GLY A 37 -2.52 8.88 -5.51
N CYS A 38 -1.40 8.77 -6.23
CA CYS A 38 -1.24 7.97 -7.44
C CYS A 38 -0.09 6.95 -7.33
N TYR A 39 0.49 6.83 -6.13
CA TYR A 39 1.53 5.88 -5.79
C TYR A 39 1.03 4.95 -4.69
N TRP A 40 1.54 3.72 -4.69
CA TRP A 40 1.23 2.72 -3.67
C TRP A 40 2.51 2.15 -3.10
N LEU A 41 2.66 2.20 -1.78
CA LEU A 41 3.65 1.42 -1.06
C LEU A 41 3.04 0.09 -0.63
N PRO A 42 3.56 -1.05 -1.12
CA PRO A 42 3.22 -2.34 -0.57
C PRO A 42 3.86 -2.53 0.80
N VAL A 43 3.04 -2.91 1.78
CA VAL A 43 3.51 -3.26 3.13
C VAL A 43 2.99 -4.64 3.48
N VAL A 44 3.88 -5.62 3.55
CA VAL A 44 3.56 -6.98 3.98
C VAL A 44 3.78 -7.04 5.49
N LEU A 45 2.71 -6.84 6.25
CA LEU A 45 2.76 -6.89 7.71
C LEU A 45 2.75 -8.34 8.17
N THR A 46 3.82 -8.76 8.85
CA THR A 46 3.95 -10.09 9.46
C THR A 46 3.93 -9.98 10.99
N VAL A 47 3.87 -11.12 11.68
CA VAL A 47 4.03 -11.16 13.15
C VAL A 47 5.39 -10.65 13.64
N LYS A 48 6.40 -10.60 12.78
CA LYS A 48 7.74 -10.08 13.11
C LYS A 48 7.89 -8.59 12.82
N GLY A 49 6.93 -7.99 12.12
CA GLY A 49 7.00 -6.61 11.64
C GLY A 49 6.73 -6.49 10.15
N PRO A 50 6.73 -5.25 9.62
CA PRO A 50 6.48 -4.95 8.23
C PRO A 50 7.69 -5.29 7.35
N LEU A 51 7.41 -5.92 6.20
CA LEU A 51 8.32 -5.96 5.05
C LEU A 51 7.79 -4.96 4.02
N TYR A 52 8.66 -4.05 3.58
CA TYR A 52 8.28 -3.01 2.63
C TYR A 52 8.65 -3.44 1.21
N GLY A 53 7.69 -3.42 0.30
CA GLY A 53 7.95 -3.61 -1.12
C GLY A 53 8.44 -2.32 -1.78
N GLU A 54 8.93 -2.45 -3.01
CA GLU A 54 9.18 -1.29 -3.86
C GLU A 54 7.86 -0.62 -4.28
N VAL A 55 7.88 0.71 -4.43
CA VAL A 55 6.68 1.49 -4.73
C VAL A 55 6.12 1.14 -6.10
N ILE A 56 4.80 1.18 -6.21
CA ILE A 56 4.04 0.95 -7.44
C ILE A 56 3.47 2.29 -7.91
N THR A 57 3.46 2.52 -9.23
CA THR A 57 2.89 3.71 -9.86
C THR A 57 2.04 3.34 -11.08
N LEU A 58 1.27 4.29 -11.60
CA LEU A 58 0.65 4.18 -12.91
C LEU A 58 1.71 4.46 -14.00
N ALA A 59 1.85 3.54 -14.96
CA ALA A 59 2.80 3.66 -16.07
C ALA A 59 2.56 4.91 -16.94
N GLU A 60 1.32 5.40 -16.99
CA GLU A 60 0.93 6.58 -17.77
C GLU A 60 1.47 7.88 -17.17
N GLU A 61 1.63 7.94 -15.84
CA GLU A 61 2.23 9.09 -15.15
C GLU A 61 3.73 9.17 -15.41
N PHE A 62 4.41 8.03 -15.54
CA PHE A 62 5.83 7.99 -15.90
C PHE A 62 6.07 8.52 -17.32
N ASN A 63 5.12 8.31 -18.23
CA ASN A 63 5.21 8.74 -19.62
C ASN A 63 4.70 10.18 -19.88
N SER A 64 4.42 10.96 -18.84
CA SER A 64 3.87 12.33 -18.94
C SER A 64 2.57 12.44 -19.76
N LYS A 65 1.85 11.32 -19.94
CA LYS A 65 0.56 11.34 -20.62
C LYS A 65 -0.51 11.68 -19.59
N LYS A 66 -1.16 12.83 -19.78
CA LYS A 66 -2.31 13.23 -18.97
C LYS A 66 -3.37 12.13 -19.09
N LEU A 67 -3.78 11.57 -17.95
CA LEU A 67 -4.82 10.56 -17.91
C LEU A 67 -6.07 11.09 -18.62
N PRO A 68 -6.62 10.39 -19.63
CA PRO A 68 -7.77 10.88 -20.36
C PRO A 68 -9.01 10.94 -19.45
N ASP A 69 -9.89 11.91 -19.70
CA ASP A 69 -11.09 12.19 -18.89
C ASP A 69 -12.06 10.99 -18.79
N ASN A 70 -11.92 10.00 -19.67
CA ASN A 70 -12.75 8.80 -19.75
C ASN A 70 -11.95 7.54 -19.35
N LEU A 71 -11.67 7.41 -18.05
CA LEU A 71 -10.98 6.29 -17.40
C LEU A 71 -11.53 4.88 -17.74
N LEU A 72 -12.78 4.77 -18.18
CA LEU A 72 -13.43 3.48 -18.47
C LEU A 72 -12.97 2.80 -19.76
N LEU A 73 -12.14 3.46 -20.58
CA LEU A 73 -11.68 2.94 -21.89
C LEU A 73 -10.16 2.71 -21.97
N CYS A 74 -9.41 2.94 -20.90
CA CYS A 74 -7.95 2.82 -20.90
C CYS A 74 -7.50 1.62 -20.08
N ASP A 75 -6.63 0.81 -20.67
CA ASP A 75 -5.92 -0.27 -19.98
C ASP A 75 -4.89 0.33 -19.02
N LEU A 76 -5.32 0.65 -17.80
CA LEU A 76 -4.42 1.12 -16.74
C LEU A 76 -3.32 0.09 -16.51
N THR A 77 -2.07 0.52 -16.72
CA THR A 77 -0.89 -0.31 -16.49
C THR A 77 -0.18 0.19 -15.24
N TYR A 78 0.27 -0.75 -14.40
CA TYR A 78 0.98 -0.47 -13.16
C TYR A 78 2.42 -0.94 -13.27
N ASP A 79 3.35 -0.09 -12.84
CA ASP A 79 4.78 -0.37 -12.87
C ASP A 79 5.36 -0.50 -11.47
N GLN A 80 6.25 -1.48 -11.31
CA GLN A 80 7.07 -1.73 -10.13
C GLN A 80 8.46 -2.18 -10.61
N PRO A 81 9.57 -1.71 -10.03
CA PRO A 81 9.68 -0.74 -8.94
C PRO A 81 9.68 0.73 -9.43
N LEU A 82 8.97 1.61 -8.72
CA LEU A 82 9.25 3.06 -8.73
C LEU A 82 10.30 3.36 -7.66
N HIS A 83 11.49 3.79 -8.09
CA HIS A 83 12.55 4.14 -7.17
C HIS A 83 12.35 5.53 -6.58
N LEU A 84 12.24 5.60 -5.25
CA LEU A 84 12.28 6.83 -4.48
C LEU A 84 13.67 7.08 -3.90
N SER A 85 13.98 8.36 -3.65
CA SER A 85 15.15 8.72 -2.84
C SER A 85 15.05 8.11 -1.45
N ASP A 86 16.20 7.80 -0.83
CA ASP A 86 16.23 7.15 0.49
C ASP A 86 15.53 8.00 1.56
N ALA A 87 15.64 9.33 1.47
CA ALA A 87 14.97 10.26 2.38
C ALA A 87 13.44 10.17 2.29
N LEU A 88 12.88 10.08 1.07
CA LEU A 88 11.44 9.88 0.89
C LEU A 88 11.02 8.49 1.34
N ARG A 89 11.81 7.47 1.02
CA ARG A 89 11.53 6.08 1.39
C ARG A 89 11.44 5.91 2.90
N GLN A 90 12.39 6.49 3.64
CA GLN A 90 12.40 6.43 5.10
C GLN A 90 11.14 7.09 5.71
N LYS A 91 10.81 8.31 5.27
CA LYS A 91 9.57 9.00 5.70
C LYS A 91 8.31 8.18 5.38
N LEU A 92 8.29 7.55 4.21
CA LEU A 92 7.16 6.72 3.77
C LEU A 92 7.00 5.46 4.63
N TYR A 93 8.11 4.83 5.00
CA TYR A 93 8.13 3.64 5.85
C TYR A 93 7.69 3.95 7.27
N GLU A 94 8.13 5.09 7.82
CA GLU A 94 7.70 5.62 9.12
C GLU A 94 6.20 5.89 9.12
N MET A 95 5.69 6.65 8.15
CA MET A 95 4.25 6.91 8.00
C MET A 95 3.43 5.61 7.94
N ALA A 96 3.87 4.64 7.11
CA ALA A 96 3.19 3.37 6.96
C ALA A 96 3.24 2.53 8.25
N HIS A 97 4.37 2.55 8.97
CA HIS A 97 4.52 1.87 10.25
C HIS A 97 3.53 2.42 11.28
N ASP A 98 3.54 3.74 11.47
CA ASP A 98 2.73 4.44 12.46
C ASP A 98 1.23 4.27 12.16
N LEU A 99 0.86 4.33 10.88
CA LEU A 99 -0.51 4.06 10.43
C LEU A 99 -0.97 2.64 10.82
N LEU A 100 -0.17 1.62 10.52
CA LEU A 100 -0.55 0.23 10.80
C LEU A 100 -0.56 -0.05 12.31
N GLN A 101 0.34 0.57 13.08
CA GLN A 101 0.31 0.50 14.54
C GLN A 101 -0.93 1.18 15.11
N PHE A 102 -1.25 2.39 14.66
CA PHE A 102 -2.43 3.15 15.09
C PHE A 102 -3.72 2.36 14.86
N LEU A 103 -3.82 1.64 13.74
CA LEU A 103 -4.97 0.79 13.41
C LEU A 103 -4.95 -0.58 14.10
N SER A 104 -3.89 -0.90 14.85
CA SER A 104 -3.66 -2.26 15.40
C SER A 104 -3.82 -3.33 14.32
N ALA A 105 -3.22 -3.08 13.15
CA ALA A 105 -3.46 -3.85 11.95
C ALA A 105 -2.99 -5.32 12.11
N PRO A 106 -3.81 -6.32 11.74
CA PRO A 106 -3.41 -7.72 11.76
C PRO A 106 -2.41 -8.05 10.64
N PRO A 107 -1.70 -9.19 10.69
CA PRO A 107 -0.85 -9.62 9.59
C PRO A 107 -1.59 -9.77 8.25
N ALA A 108 -1.16 -9.01 7.25
CA ALA A 108 -1.68 -9.03 5.87
C ALA A 108 -0.78 -8.21 4.94
N THR A 109 -1.03 -8.30 3.64
CA THR A 109 -0.53 -7.30 2.68
C THR A 109 -1.45 -6.10 2.63
N TYR A 110 -0.87 -4.92 2.83
CA TYR A 110 -1.50 -3.61 2.73
C TYR A 110 -0.93 -2.83 1.55
N LEU A 111 -1.75 -1.98 0.95
CA LEU A 111 -1.27 -0.95 0.02
C LEU A 111 -1.56 0.42 0.61
N VAL A 112 -0.50 1.15 0.96
CA VAL A 112 -0.59 2.55 1.41
C VAL A 112 -0.54 3.44 0.18
N GLN A 113 -1.67 4.05 -0.16
CA GLN A 113 -1.77 4.98 -1.27
C GLN A 113 -1.37 6.39 -0.81
N PHE A 114 -0.48 7.02 -1.56
CA PHE A 114 0.09 8.32 -1.22
C PHE A 114 0.36 9.17 -2.46
N GLY A 115 0.48 10.47 -2.26
CA GLY A 115 0.88 11.46 -3.26
C GLY A 115 2.19 12.14 -2.87
N LEU A 116 2.74 12.90 -3.82
CA LEU A 116 3.91 13.74 -3.63
C LEU A 116 3.54 15.20 -3.94
N GLU A 117 3.34 15.99 -2.89
CA GLU A 117 3.04 17.43 -3.02
C GLU A 117 4.24 18.24 -2.58
N LYS A 118 4.80 19.08 -3.47
CA LYS A 118 5.99 19.90 -3.19
C LYS A 118 7.17 19.10 -2.62
N SER A 119 7.31 17.83 -3.04
CA SER A 119 8.31 16.87 -2.55
C SER A 119 8.11 16.35 -1.13
N GLU A 120 6.92 16.52 -0.56
CA GLU A 120 6.52 15.90 0.70
C GLU A 120 5.45 14.83 0.46
N ILE A 121 5.44 13.80 1.30
CA ILE A 121 4.49 12.70 1.21
C ILE A 121 3.15 13.17 1.79
N CYS A 122 2.07 12.92 1.04
CA CYS A 122 0.72 13.07 1.54
C CYS A 122 -0.01 11.72 1.51
N PHE A 123 -0.73 11.40 2.58
CA PHE A 123 -1.53 10.19 2.66
C PHE A 123 -2.87 10.36 1.93
N ASP A 124 -3.22 9.37 1.12
CA ASP A 124 -4.52 9.29 0.47
C ASP A 124 -5.42 8.27 1.18
N ARG A 125 -5.02 6.99 1.12
CA ARG A 125 -5.87 5.86 1.47
C ARG A 125 -5.04 4.65 1.89
N LEU A 126 -5.61 3.79 2.73
CA LEU A 126 -5.10 2.46 3.02
C LEU A 126 -6.01 1.39 2.41
N TRP A 127 -5.41 0.39 1.76
CA TRP A 127 -6.10 -0.83 1.31
C TRP A 127 -5.65 -2.01 2.19
N PRO A 128 -6.57 -2.73 2.85
CA PRO A 128 -6.22 -3.84 3.74
C PRO A 128 -6.10 -5.19 3.01
N PHE A 129 -5.83 -5.16 1.70
CA PHE A 129 -5.63 -6.30 0.82
C PHE A 129 -5.00 -5.84 -0.50
N PRO A 130 -4.38 -6.75 -1.28
CA PRO A 130 -3.91 -6.47 -2.64
C PRO A 130 -5.08 -6.02 -3.55
N THR A 131 -4.95 -4.85 -4.17
CA THR A 131 -5.89 -4.33 -5.18
C THR A 131 -5.23 -4.29 -6.55
N ALA A 132 -5.87 -3.66 -7.56
CA ALA A 132 -5.36 -3.62 -8.94
C ALA A 132 -3.86 -3.25 -9.09
N PRO A 133 -3.29 -2.28 -8.34
CA PRO A 133 -1.85 -1.99 -8.38
C PRO A 133 -0.97 -3.19 -8.07
N ALA A 134 -1.41 -4.13 -7.23
CA ALA A 134 -0.63 -5.31 -6.87
C ALA A 134 -0.33 -6.24 -8.04
N LEU A 135 -1.04 -6.10 -9.17
CA LEU A 135 -0.73 -6.80 -10.41
C LEU A 135 0.70 -6.51 -10.89
N ALA A 136 1.24 -5.33 -10.60
CA ALA A 136 2.62 -4.96 -10.95
C ALA A 136 3.67 -5.89 -10.33
N SER A 137 3.33 -6.62 -9.26
CA SER A 137 4.25 -7.56 -8.61
C SER A 137 4.35 -8.90 -9.33
N ILE A 138 3.39 -9.26 -10.18
CA ILE A 138 3.34 -10.58 -10.84
C ILE A 138 4.45 -10.66 -11.88
N GLY A 139 5.36 -11.62 -11.71
CA GLY A 139 6.51 -11.79 -12.60
C GLY A 139 7.64 -10.77 -12.39
N VAL A 140 7.47 -9.84 -11.44
CA VAL A 140 8.44 -8.77 -11.12
C VAL A 140 8.98 -8.91 -9.69
N GLN A 141 8.16 -9.36 -8.74
CA GLN A 141 8.56 -9.56 -7.34
C GLN A 141 8.36 -11.04 -6.93
N ARG A 142 9.21 -11.55 -6.04
CA ARG A 142 9.03 -12.86 -5.38
C ARG A 142 9.11 -12.75 -3.86
N PRO A 143 8.13 -13.28 -3.10
CA PRO A 143 6.79 -13.65 -3.59
C PRO A 143 6.01 -12.42 -4.10
N ASP A 144 5.07 -12.63 -5.01
CA ASP A 144 4.15 -11.57 -5.43
C ASP A 144 3.22 -11.17 -4.27
N LEU A 145 2.58 -10.01 -4.38
CA LEU A 145 1.81 -9.43 -3.27
C LEU A 145 0.54 -10.23 -2.91
N PHE A 146 -0.04 -10.98 -3.85
CA PHE A 146 -1.16 -11.88 -3.57
C PHE A 146 -0.68 -13.11 -2.79
N THR A 147 0.44 -13.69 -3.20
CA THR A 147 1.10 -14.77 -2.46
C THR A 147 1.49 -14.33 -1.05
N CYS A 148 2.05 -13.12 -0.89
CA CYS A 148 2.35 -12.54 0.41
C CYS A 148 1.10 -12.46 1.30
N HIS A 149 -0.01 -11.97 0.74
CA HIS A 149 -1.25 -11.83 1.50
C HIS A 149 -1.76 -13.18 1.98
N TRP A 150 -1.77 -14.18 1.09
CA TRP A 150 -2.11 -15.56 1.43
C TRP A 150 -1.20 -16.14 2.53
N TYR A 151 0.10 -15.85 2.47
CA TYR A 151 1.06 -16.34 3.46
C TYR A 151 0.82 -15.71 4.83
N CYS A 152 0.51 -14.42 4.90
CA CYS A 152 0.11 -13.78 6.16
C CYS A 152 -1.14 -14.43 6.75
N LEU A 153 -2.19 -14.65 5.95
CA LEU A 153 -3.44 -15.26 6.40
C LEU A 153 -3.28 -16.72 6.84
N THR A 154 -2.30 -17.44 6.28
CA THR A 154 -2.03 -18.84 6.58
C THR A 154 -0.83 -19.05 7.50
N ALA A 155 -0.31 -17.97 8.11
CA ALA A 155 0.86 -17.99 9.00
C ALA A 155 2.08 -18.68 8.38
N LYS A 156 2.26 -18.57 7.06
CA LYS A 156 3.45 -19.03 6.36
C LYS A 156 4.56 -17.97 6.44
N PRO A 157 5.83 -18.39 6.58
CA PRO A 157 6.94 -17.46 6.64
C PRO A 157 7.11 -16.72 5.30
N ILE A 158 7.39 -15.42 5.40
CA ILE A 158 7.87 -14.58 4.30
C ILE A 158 9.24 -14.08 4.75
N LEU A 159 10.28 -14.44 4.01
CA LEU A 159 11.66 -14.14 4.38
C LEU A 159 12.10 -12.78 3.85
N ASP A 160 11.76 -12.51 2.59
CA ASP A 160 12.16 -11.29 1.90
C ASP A 160 11.19 -11.01 0.73
N LEU A 161 11.23 -9.78 0.22
CA LEU A 161 10.55 -9.34 -1.00
C LEU A 161 11.62 -8.98 -2.04
N THR A 162 11.85 -9.86 -3.01
CA THR A 162 12.94 -9.67 -3.98
C THR A 162 12.38 -9.26 -5.35
N ILE A 163 12.89 -8.16 -5.92
CA ILE A 163 12.65 -7.82 -7.33
C ILE A 163 13.45 -8.76 -8.23
N ILE A 164 12.79 -9.39 -9.19
CA ILE A 164 13.40 -10.25 -10.20
C ILE A 164 14.14 -9.34 -11.19
N PRO A 165 15.46 -9.51 -11.36
CA PRO A 165 16.21 -8.77 -12.38
C PRO A 165 15.65 -9.09 -13.77
N VAL A 166 15.40 -8.06 -14.58
CA VAL A 166 15.08 -8.24 -16.00
C VAL A 166 16.32 -8.80 -16.70
N ALA A 167 16.16 -9.92 -17.40
CA ALA A 167 17.22 -10.57 -18.17
C ALA A 167 17.53 -9.85 -19.48
#